data_AF-A0AA96LFA6-F1
#
_entry.id   AF-A0AA96LFA6-F1
#
_cell.length_a   1.000
_cell.length_b   1.000
_cell.length_c   1.000
_cell.angle_alpha   90.00
_cell.angle_beta   90.00
_cell.angle_gamma   90.00
#
_symmetry.space_group_name_H-M   'P 1'
#
loop_
_entity.id
_entity.type
_entity.pdbx_description
1 polymer ?
#
loop_
_entity_poly.entity_id
_entity_poly.type
_entity_poly.pdbx_seq_one_letter_code
_entity_poly.pdbx_strand_id
1 'polypeptide(L)'
;MEGLVIYRSLEGEIPAEVLERWKQAARTLGLQVEEKPGRKITMIRLDQEDSNLCFYLFRKGNRFQFRADYLRIDNEDFIELVDWLIHAARLNGDKFTLTKFGIQQLHYADGQPSGEGVYGPLKDTDEFTLRLLKETLAGAINLAIDLYREARLKGETRQEEKAKRRLLALAEELGRLERLLQSRTYGA
;
A
#
# COMPACT_ATOMS: atom_id res chain seq x y z
N MET A 1 5.45 3.29 -12.93
CA MET A 1 4.34 2.43 -12.48
C MET A 1 3.36 3.24 -11.64
N GLU A 2 2.21 3.63 -12.19
CA GLU A 2 1.13 4.27 -11.43
C GLU A 2 0.40 3.21 -10.55
N GLY A 3 0.93 2.90 -9.37
CA GLY A 3 0.33 1.88 -8.51
C GLY A 3 0.53 2.19 -7.04
N LEU A 4 -0.57 2.33 -6.31
CA LEU A 4 -0.55 2.38 -4.85
C LEU A 4 -0.07 1.02 -4.33
N VAL A 5 0.95 1.02 -3.47
CA VAL A 5 1.44 -0.16 -2.78
C VAL A 5 1.07 -0.08 -1.30
N ILE A 6 0.59 -1.19 -0.76
CA ILE A 6 0.28 -1.33 0.66
C ILE A 6 1.13 -2.46 1.23
N TYR A 7 1.95 -2.17 2.22
CA TYR A 7 2.64 -3.17 3.02
C TYR A 7 1.85 -3.45 4.31
N ARG A 8 1.77 -4.71 4.73
CA ARG A 8 1.11 -5.11 5.98
C ARG A 8 1.96 -6.07 6.79
N SER A 9 1.78 -5.96 8.10
CA SER A 9 2.44 -6.83 9.08
C SER A 9 3.95 -6.95 8.84
N LEU A 10 4.56 -5.84 8.41
CA LEU A 10 5.96 -5.84 8.03
C LEU A 10 6.81 -5.83 9.30
N GLU A 11 7.52 -6.92 9.57
CA GLU A 11 8.24 -7.08 10.83
C GLU A 11 9.54 -7.86 10.70
N GLY A 12 10.48 -7.55 11.61
CA GLY A 12 11.74 -8.25 11.71
C GLY A 12 12.78 -7.45 12.50
N GLU A 13 14.01 -7.96 12.52
CA GLU A 13 15.15 -7.28 13.11
C GLU A 13 16.04 -6.72 12.01
N ILE A 14 16.31 -5.41 12.05
CA ILE A 14 17.20 -4.71 11.14
C ILE A 14 18.57 -4.54 11.82
N PRO A 15 19.64 -5.15 11.30
CA PRO A 15 21.00 -4.87 11.77
C PRO A 15 21.38 -3.40 11.56
N ALA A 16 22.15 -2.81 12.49
CA ALA A 16 22.57 -1.42 12.37
C ALA A 16 23.29 -1.11 11.05
N GLU A 17 24.14 -2.03 10.56
CA GLU A 17 24.82 -1.90 9.27
C GLU A 17 23.87 -1.86 8.06
N VAL A 18 22.78 -2.64 8.10
CA VAL A 18 21.76 -2.66 7.05
C VAL A 18 20.97 -1.35 7.08
N LEU A 19 20.66 -0.85 8.29
CA LEU A 19 19.98 0.43 8.46
C LEU A 19 20.80 1.61 7.93
N GLU A 20 22.11 1.64 8.18
CA GLU A 20 22.98 2.69 7.63
C GLU A 20 23.07 2.63 6.11
N ARG A 21 23.20 1.42 5.53
CA ARG A 21 23.17 1.23 4.07
C ARG A 21 21.84 1.66 3.46
N TRP A 22 20.73 1.36 4.12
CA TRP A 22 19.40 1.80 3.72
C TRP A 22 19.28 3.34 3.71
N LYS A 23 19.73 4.02 4.78
CA LYS A 23 19.77 5.49 4.84
C LYS A 23 20.66 6.08 3.74
N GLN A 24 21.76 5.41 3.40
CA GLN A 24 22.63 5.84 2.30
C GLN A 24 21.97 5.67 0.93
N ALA A 25 21.25 4.56 0.70
CA ALA A 25 20.47 4.36 -0.51
C ALA A 25 19.39 5.44 -0.64
N ALA A 26 18.67 5.76 0.44
CA ALA A 26 17.68 6.83 0.45
C ALA A 26 18.26 8.19 0.03
N ARG A 27 19.43 8.56 0.57
CA ARG A 27 20.13 9.79 0.17
C ARG A 27 20.58 9.77 -1.30
N THR A 28 20.94 8.60 -1.83
CA THR A 28 21.35 8.44 -3.24
C THR A 28 20.18 8.66 -4.20
N LEU A 29 18.97 8.31 -3.77
CA LEU A 29 17.72 8.62 -4.48
C LEU A 29 17.26 10.07 -4.30
N GLY A 30 18.05 10.92 -3.62
CA GLY A 30 17.72 12.33 -3.41
C GLY A 30 16.75 12.59 -2.25
N LEU A 31 16.47 11.58 -1.42
CA LEU A 31 15.57 11.73 -0.28
C LEU A 31 16.28 12.42 0.89
N GLN A 32 15.53 13.29 1.58
CA GLN A 32 15.98 13.82 2.86
C GLN A 32 15.72 12.80 3.96
N VAL A 33 16.75 12.49 4.75
CA VAL A 33 16.67 11.52 5.84
C VAL A 33 16.84 12.24 7.16
N GLU A 34 15.76 12.39 7.92
CA GLU A 34 15.79 12.90 9.28
C GLU A 34 15.76 11.75 10.29
N GLU A 35 16.72 11.75 11.23
CA GLU A 35 16.76 10.78 12.32
C GLU A 35 16.54 11.49 13.65
N LYS A 36 15.53 11.05 14.41
CA LYS A 36 15.27 11.50 15.77
C LYS A 36 15.53 10.35 16.75
N PRO A 37 16.75 10.28 17.34
CA PRO A 37 17.08 9.22 18.27
C PRO A 37 16.39 9.46 19.63
N GLY A 38 15.65 8.45 20.08
CA GLY A 38 15.16 8.34 21.45
C GLY A 38 15.86 7.22 22.22
N ARG A 39 15.58 7.11 23.52
CA ARG A 39 16.26 6.14 24.41
C ARG A 39 15.97 4.68 24.05
N LYS A 40 14.75 4.38 23.59
CA LYS A 40 14.30 3.04 23.20
C LYS A 40 13.78 2.96 21.76
N ILE A 41 13.35 4.10 21.21
CA ILE A 41 12.74 4.20 19.88
C ILE A 41 13.54 5.22 19.09
N THR A 42 13.92 4.88 17.88
CA THR A 42 14.49 5.79 16.89
C THR A 42 13.46 6.00 15.81
N MET A 43 13.12 7.25 15.52
CA MET A 43 12.25 7.59 14.41
C MET A 43 13.13 8.01 13.23
N ILE A 44 12.91 7.41 12.06
CA ILE A 44 13.54 7.86 10.82
C ILE A 44 12.43 8.31 9.89
N ARG A 45 12.56 9.53 9.40
CA ARG A 45 11.64 10.12 8.43
C ARG A 45 12.37 10.31 7.10
N LEU A 46 11.75 9.84 6.03
CA LEU A 46 12.14 10.09 4.66
C LEU A 46 11.20 11.15 4.08
N ASP A 47 11.74 12.19 3.48
CA ASP A 47 10.97 13.25 2.83
C ASP A 47 11.43 13.44 1.37
N GLN A 48 10.45 13.62 0.48
CA GLN A 48 10.65 13.99 -0.93
C GLN A 48 9.47 14.82 -1.40
N GLU A 49 9.73 16.09 -1.75
CA GLU A 49 8.70 17.03 -2.19
C GLU A 49 7.48 17.05 -1.23
N ASP A 50 6.32 16.58 -1.69
CA ASP A 50 5.06 16.54 -0.93
C ASP A 50 4.78 15.17 -0.25
N SER A 51 5.72 14.22 -0.34
CA SER A 51 5.59 12.87 0.21
C SER A 51 6.55 12.65 1.39
N ASN A 52 6.07 11.93 2.42
CA ASN A 52 6.91 11.51 3.52
C ASN A 52 6.58 10.09 3.98
N LEU A 53 7.60 9.42 4.54
CA LEU A 53 7.48 8.07 5.10
C LEU A 53 8.22 8.00 6.43
N CYS A 54 7.53 7.58 7.49
CA CYS A 54 8.10 7.48 8.84
C CYS A 54 8.25 6.02 9.28
N PHE A 55 9.44 5.69 9.79
CA PHE A 55 9.78 4.41 10.39
C PHE A 55 10.02 4.58 11.89
N TYR A 56 9.41 3.71 12.69
CA TYR A 56 9.66 3.61 14.12
C TYR A 56 10.44 2.33 14.41
N LEU A 57 11.63 2.49 14.99
CA LEU A 57 12.59 1.41 15.22
C LEU A 57 12.86 1.27 16.70
N PHE A 58 12.60 0.09 17.28
CA PHE A 58 12.87 -0.18 18.68
C PHE A 58 14.28 -0.75 18.84
N ARG A 59 15.14 -0.06 19.60
CA ARG A 59 16.53 -0.46 19.75
C ARG A 59 16.64 -1.69 20.67
N LYS A 60 17.34 -2.73 20.19
CA LYS A 60 17.63 -3.98 20.90
C LYS A 60 19.10 -4.35 20.69
N GLY A 61 19.98 -3.78 21.52
CA GLY A 61 21.43 -3.95 21.39
C GLY A 61 21.99 -3.27 20.13
N ASN A 62 22.58 -4.06 19.23
CA ASN A 62 23.10 -3.63 17.93
C ASN A 62 22.09 -3.81 16.77
N ARG A 63 20.86 -4.21 17.09
CA ARG A 63 19.76 -4.39 16.13
C ARG A 63 18.60 -3.48 16.47
N PHE A 64 17.74 -3.30 15.49
CA PHE A 64 16.50 -2.55 15.58
C PHE A 64 15.34 -3.48 15.29
N GLN A 65 14.44 -3.67 16.25
CA GLN A 65 13.17 -4.31 15.99
C GLN A 65 12.30 -3.32 15.18
N PHE A 66 11.88 -3.74 14.02
CA PHE A 66 10.97 -3.00 13.16
C PHE A 66 9.63 -3.72 13.10
N ARG A 67 8.56 -2.94 13.15
CA ARG A 67 7.20 -3.39 12.94
C ARG A 67 6.38 -2.26 12.33
N ALA A 68 5.73 -2.54 11.22
CA ALA A 68 4.74 -1.67 10.61
C ALA A 68 3.51 -2.51 10.26
N ASP A 69 2.41 -2.30 11.00
CA ASP A 69 1.18 -3.05 10.76
C ASP A 69 0.55 -2.69 9.40
N TYR A 70 0.75 -1.45 8.95
CA TYR A 70 0.23 -0.90 7.70
C TYR A 70 1.10 0.25 7.20
N LEU A 71 1.58 0.17 5.95
CA LEU A 71 2.21 1.28 5.22
C LEU A 71 1.53 1.42 3.87
N ARG A 72 1.13 2.62 3.50
CA ARG A 72 0.54 2.94 2.22
C ARG A 72 1.45 3.93 1.50
N ILE A 73 1.93 3.55 0.33
CA ILE A 73 2.96 4.28 -0.41
C ILE A 73 2.56 4.37 -1.87
N ASP A 74 2.61 5.57 -2.44
CA ASP A 74 2.34 5.89 -3.84
C ASP A 74 3.56 6.43 -4.59
N ASN A 75 4.67 6.66 -3.87
CA ASN A 75 5.95 7.10 -4.41
C ASN A 75 6.86 5.89 -4.74
N GLU A 76 7.39 5.84 -5.97
CA GLU A 76 8.19 4.71 -6.47
C GLU A 76 9.54 4.55 -5.73
N ASP A 77 10.22 5.65 -5.41
CA ASP A 77 11.51 5.62 -4.69
C ASP A 77 11.34 5.05 -3.27
N PHE A 78 10.24 5.40 -2.60
CA PHE A 78 9.88 4.83 -1.30
C PHE A 78 9.55 3.34 -1.38
N ILE A 79 8.84 2.91 -2.42
CA ILE A 79 8.54 1.48 -2.66
C ILE A 79 9.83 0.70 -2.84
N GLU A 80 10.76 1.20 -3.68
CA GLU A 80 12.05 0.56 -3.92
C GLU A 80 12.87 0.43 -2.63
N LEU A 81 12.89 1.47 -1.79
CA LEU A 81 13.60 1.43 -0.51
C LEU A 81 12.99 0.47 0.50
N VAL A 82 11.66 0.36 0.54
CA VAL A 82 11.00 -0.61 1.41
C VAL A 82 11.28 -2.02 0.93
N ASP A 83 11.14 -2.31 -0.36
CA ASP A 83 11.45 -3.63 -0.92
C ASP A 83 12.92 -4.00 -0.65
N TRP A 84 13.85 -3.09 -0.89
CA TRP A 84 15.27 -3.31 -0.57
C TRP A 84 15.46 -3.65 0.91
N LEU A 85 14.80 -2.92 1.82
CA LEU A 85 14.91 -3.16 3.26
C LEU A 85 14.35 -4.53 3.65
N ILE A 86 13.23 -4.94 3.05
CA ILE A 86 12.63 -6.26 3.24
C ILE A 86 13.63 -7.36 2.91
N HIS A 87 14.26 -7.26 1.74
CA HIS A 87 15.25 -8.24 1.29
C HIS A 87 16.52 -8.21 2.16
N ALA A 88 17.08 -7.03 2.41
CA ALA A 88 18.36 -6.88 3.10
C ALA A 88 18.28 -7.24 4.60
N ALA A 89 17.16 -6.93 5.26
CA ALA A 89 16.94 -7.23 6.67
C ALA A 89 16.13 -8.52 6.90
N ARG A 90 15.79 -9.25 5.83
CA ARG A 90 15.03 -10.51 5.90
C ARG A 90 13.69 -10.35 6.64
N LEU A 91 12.97 -9.27 6.32
CA LEU A 91 11.68 -8.98 6.95
C LEU A 91 10.60 -9.93 6.45
N ASN A 92 9.59 -10.14 7.30
CA ASN A 92 8.36 -10.84 6.93
C ASN A 92 7.25 -9.82 6.72
N GLY A 93 6.27 -10.14 5.88
CA GLY A 93 5.06 -9.33 5.71
C GLY A 93 4.41 -9.54 4.36
N ASP A 94 3.39 -8.73 4.08
CA ASP A 94 2.66 -8.78 2.81
C ASP A 94 2.82 -7.47 2.05
N LYS A 95 2.94 -7.55 0.73
CA LYS A 95 2.88 -6.42 -0.20
C LYS A 95 1.69 -6.59 -1.13
N PHE A 96 0.83 -5.58 -1.16
CA PHE A 96 -0.31 -5.50 -2.06
C PHE A 96 -0.08 -4.38 -3.06
N THR A 97 -0.06 -4.72 -4.35
CA THR A 97 0.12 -3.74 -5.44
C THR A 97 -1.21 -3.54 -6.13
N LEU A 98 -1.74 -2.32 -6.08
CA LEU A 98 -2.95 -1.95 -6.81
C LEU A 98 -2.57 -1.60 -8.25
N THR A 99 -3.09 -2.36 -9.20
CA THR A 99 -2.88 -2.15 -10.63
C THR A 99 -4.21 -1.83 -11.32
N LYS A 100 -4.16 -1.40 -12.59
CA LYS A 100 -5.35 -1.22 -13.44
C LYS A 100 -6.17 -2.52 -13.62
N PHE A 101 -5.58 -3.68 -13.32
CA PHE A 101 -6.18 -5.01 -13.52
C PHE A 101 -6.60 -5.70 -12.21
N GLY A 102 -6.43 -5.04 -11.05
CA GLY A 102 -6.77 -5.60 -9.74
C GLY A 102 -5.62 -5.50 -8.73
N ILE A 103 -5.72 -6.27 -7.66
CA ILE A 103 -4.73 -6.32 -6.56
C ILE A 103 -3.85 -7.55 -6.73
N GLN A 104 -2.54 -7.34 -6.76
CA GLN A 104 -1.53 -8.40 -6.69
C GLN A 104 -1.01 -8.49 -5.25
N GLN A 105 -1.05 -9.68 -4.64
CA GLN A 105 -0.45 -9.92 -3.33
C GLN A 105 0.87 -10.69 -3.50
N LEU A 106 1.88 -10.22 -2.80
CA LEU A 106 3.16 -10.88 -2.62
C LEU A 106 3.40 -11.10 -1.13
N HIS A 107 3.59 -12.35 -0.72
CA HIS A 107 3.97 -12.67 0.64
C HIS A 107 5.50 -12.77 0.75
N TYR A 108 6.07 -12.04 1.69
CA TYR A 108 7.48 -12.11 2.05
C TYR A 108 7.66 -12.97 3.31
N ALA A 109 8.44 -14.03 3.17
CA ALA A 109 8.96 -14.80 4.29
C ALA A 109 10.49 -14.69 4.28
N ASP A 110 11.06 -14.21 5.38
CA ASP A 110 12.52 -14.12 5.57
C ASP A 110 13.22 -13.29 4.47
N GLY A 111 12.56 -12.21 4.05
CA GLY A 111 12.99 -11.33 2.96
C GLY A 111 12.92 -11.94 1.58
N GLN A 112 12.29 -13.11 1.40
CA GLN A 112 12.11 -13.75 0.11
C GLN A 112 10.62 -13.84 -0.24
N PRO A 113 10.24 -13.60 -1.51
CA PRO A 113 8.88 -13.83 -1.94
C PRO A 113 8.59 -15.33 -1.88
N SER A 114 7.66 -15.73 -1.00
CA SER A 114 7.33 -17.15 -0.78
C SER A 114 5.96 -17.55 -1.32
N GLY A 115 5.30 -16.64 -2.06
CA GLY A 115 4.06 -16.88 -2.76
C GLY A 115 3.62 -15.65 -3.55
N GLU A 116 3.46 -15.80 -4.86
CA GLU A 116 2.76 -14.83 -5.70
C GLU A 116 1.30 -15.26 -5.82
N GLY A 117 0.42 -14.53 -5.15
CA GLY A 117 -1.01 -14.65 -5.33
C GLY A 117 -1.46 -13.57 -6.32
N VAL A 118 -1.61 -13.93 -7.60
CA VAL A 118 -2.55 -13.19 -8.45
C VAL A 118 -3.92 -13.60 -7.95
N TYR A 119 -4.62 -12.74 -7.20
CA TYR A 119 -6.01 -12.99 -6.91
C TYR A 119 -6.75 -13.02 -8.25
N GLY A 120 -6.99 -14.24 -8.73
CA GLY A 120 -7.95 -14.53 -9.78
C GLY A 120 -9.35 -14.10 -9.35
N PRO A 121 -10.36 -14.30 -10.21
CA PRO A 121 -11.69 -13.70 -10.06
C PRO A 121 -12.25 -13.90 -8.65
N LEU A 122 -12.44 -12.80 -7.90
CA LEU A 122 -13.10 -12.48 -6.61
C LEU A 122 -13.65 -13.58 -5.65
N LYS A 123 -13.84 -14.83 -6.07
CA LYS A 123 -14.42 -15.95 -5.32
C LYS A 123 -13.52 -16.43 -4.17
N ASP A 124 -12.20 -16.40 -4.35
CA ASP A 124 -11.23 -16.94 -3.37
C ASP A 124 -10.48 -15.87 -2.56
N THR A 125 -10.90 -14.61 -2.70
CA THR A 125 -10.32 -13.45 -2.01
C THR A 125 -10.64 -13.44 -0.52
N ASP A 126 -9.66 -13.26 0.38
CA ASP A 126 -9.90 -13.23 1.83
C ASP A 126 -10.79 -12.04 2.28
N GLU A 127 -11.37 -12.10 3.49
CA GLU A 127 -12.31 -11.06 3.97
C GLU A 127 -11.65 -9.68 4.04
N PHE A 128 -10.36 -9.63 4.41
CA PHE A 128 -9.61 -8.39 4.46
C PHE A 128 -9.47 -7.76 3.07
N THR A 129 -9.09 -8.54 2.06
CA THR A 129 -8.93 -8.06 0.69
C THR A 129 -10.28 -7.61 0.13
N LEU A 130 -11.37 -8.30 0.45
CA LEU A 130 -12.72 -7.82 0.13
C LEU A 130 -13.03 -6.48 0.82
N ARG A 131 -12.68 -6.30 2.10
CA ARG A 131 -12.88 -5.02 2.82
C ARG A 131 -12.00 -3.90 2.24
N LEU A 132 -10.74 -4.19 1.91
CA LEU A 132 -9.82 -3.23 1.29
C LEU A 132 -10.29 -2.82 -0.12
N LEU A 133 -10.77 -3.78 -0.90
CA LEU A 133 -11.40 -3.53 -2.20
C LEU A 133 -12.66 -2.68 -2.03
N LYS A 134 -13.48 -2.93 -1.01
CA LYS A 134 -14.65 -2.10 -0.68
C LYS A 134 -14.25 -0.64 -0.44
N GLU A 135 -13.26 -0.42 0.42
CA GLU A 135 -12.76 0.92 0.75
C GLU A 135 -12.17 1.62 -0.48
N THR A 136 -11.40 0.88 -1.28
CA THR A 136 -10.82 1.39 -2.53
C THR A 136 -11.90 1.77 -3.55
N LEU A 137 -12.91 0.92 -3.73
CA LEU A 137 -14.05 1.19 -4.61
C LEU A 137 -14.84 2.41 -4.14
N ALA A 138 -15.05 2.57 -2.82
CA ALA A 138 -15.72 3.75 -2.26
C ALA A 138 -14.94 5.04 -2.59
N GLY A 139 -13.61 5.03 -2.43
CA GLY A 139 -12.76 6.15 -2.82
C GLY A 139 -12.84 6.48 -4.32
N ALA A 140 -12.81 5.45 -5.17
CA ALA A 140 -12.94 5.60 -6.62
C ALA A 140 -14.31 6.14 -7.05
N ILE A 141 -15.39 5.74 -6.36
CA ILE A 141 -16.75 6.26 -6.59
C ILE A 141 -16.81 7.74 -6.24
N ASN A 142 -16.30 8.15 -5.07
CA ASN A 142 -16.29 9.55 -4.66
C ASN A 142 -15.57 10.43 -5.69
N LEU A 143 -14.37 10.02 -6.12
CA LEU A 143 -13.63 10.72 -7.17
C LEU A 143 -14.44 10.82 -8.48
N ALA A 144 -15.10 9.72 -8.89
CA ALA A 144 -15.91 9.73 -10.10
C ALA A 144 -17.17 10.62 -9.98
N ILE A 145 -17.74 10.76 -8.78
CA ILE A 145 -18.83 11.71 -8.49
C ILE A 145 -18.33 13.14 -8.66
N ASP A 146 -17.15 13.45 -8.11
CA ASP A 146 -16.58 14.80 -8.19
C ASP A 146 -16.27 15.18 -9.64
N LEU A 147 -15.67 14.27 -10.41
CA LEU A 147 -15.44 14.46 -11.86
C LEU A 147 -16.74 14.63 -12.65
N TYR A 148 -17.79 13.88 -12.31
CA TYR A 148 -19.10 14.03 -12.94
C TYR A 148 -19.70 15.41 -12.65
N ARG A 149 -19.65 15.85 -11.38
CA ARG A 149 -20.16 17.17 -10.96
C ARG A 149 -19.40 18.29 -11.66
N GLU A 150 -18.09 18.20 -11.72
CA GLU A 150 -17.24 19.19 -12.37
C GLU A 150 -17.53 19.28 -13.87
N ALA A 151 -17.59 18.14 -14.57
CA ALA A 151 -17.92 18.11 -15.99
C ALA A 151 -19.32 18.69 -16.27
N ARG A 152 -20.30 18.39 -15.41
CA ARG A 152 -21.66 18.93 -15.53
C ARG A 152 -21.71 20.44 -15.30
N LEU A 153 -20.96 20.96 -14.31
CA LEU A 153 -20.86 22.39 -14.05
C LEU A 153 -20.19 23.15 -15.22
N LYS A 154 -19.21 22.53 -15.87
CA LYS A 154 -18.51 23.11 -17.04
C LYS A 154 -19.24 22.90 -18.37
N GLY A 155 -20.36 22.16 -18.39
CA GLY A 155 -21.10 21.84 -19.61
C GLY A 155 -20.39 20.86 -20.55
N GLU A 156 -19.44 20.08 -20.02
CA GLU A 156 -18.60 19.17 -20.80
C GLU A 156 -19.26 17.80 -20.97
N THR A 157 -20.24 17.71 -21.87
CA THR A 157 -21.12 16.54 -22.05
C THR A 157 -20.37 15.22 -22.27
N ARG A 158 -19.23 15.24 -22.98
CA ARG A 158 -18.42 14.04 -23.23
C ARG A 158 -17.72 13.53 -21.96
N GLN A 159 -17.24 14.45 -21.12
CA GLN A 159 -16.60 14.08 -19.86
C GLN A 159 -17.63 13.64 -18.82
N GLU A 160 -18.79 14.30 -18.81
CA GLU A 160 -19.94 13.91 -17.98
C GLU A 160 -20.36 12.46 -18.27
N GLU A 161 -20.55 12.11 -19.54
CA GLU A 161 -20.94 10.76 -19.95
C GLU A 161 -19.86 9.71 -19.63
N LYS A 162 -18.58 10.08 -19.76
CA LYS A 162 -17.45 9.22 -19.38
C LYS A 162 -17.42 8.96 -17.87
N ALA A 163 -17.60 10.00 -17.05
CA ALA A 163 -17.65 9.89 -15.59
C ALA A 163 -18.87 9.06 -15.14
N LYS A 164 -20.03 9.26 -15.78
CA LYS A 164 -21.25 8.49 -15.53
C LYS A 164 -21.08 7.00 -15.81
N ARG A 165 -20.49 6.62 -16.95
CA ARG A 165 -20.21 5.21 -17.26
C ARG A 165 -19.26 4.58 -16.25
N ARG A 166 -18.22 5.33 -15.83
CA ARG A 166 -17.29 4.89 -14.79
C ARG A 166 -18.00 4.67 -13.45
N LEU A 167 -18.90 5.58 -13.06
CA LEU A 167 -19.71 5.44 -11.84
C LEU A 167 -20.56 4.18 -11.85
N LEU A 168 -21.25 3.90 -12.96
CA LEU A 168 -22.09 2.71 -13.09
C LEU A 168 -21.27 1.42 -12.96
N ALA A 169 -20.11 1.34 -13.64
CA ALA A 169 -19.22 0.19 -13.54
C ALA A 169 -18.68 -0.02 -12.12
N LEU A 170 -18.28 1.05 -11.43
CA LEU A 170 -17.81 0.98 -10.05
C LEU A 170 -18.92 0.56 -9.07
N ALA A 171 -20.15 1.04 -9.27
CA ALA A 171 -21.30 0.67 -8.46
C ALA A 171 -21.69 -0.81 -8.63
N GLU A 172 -21.63 -1.32 -9.86
CA GLU A 172 -21.87 -2.74 -10.14
C GLU A 172 -20.84 -3.63 -9.44
N GLU A 173 -19.56 -3.25 -9.53
CA GLU A 173 -18.47 -3.98 -8.88
C GLU A 173 -18.58 -3.94 -7.34
N LEU A 174 -18.97 -2.79 -6.77
CA LEU A 174 -19.26 -2.68 -5.34
C LEU A 174 -20.41 -3.61 -4.92
N GLY A 175 -21.51 -3.64 -5.68
CA GLY A 175 -22.63 -4.54 -5.42
C GLY A 175 -22.28 -6.03 -5.58
N ARG A 176 -21.33 -6.38 -6.46
CA ARG A 176 -20.77 -7.73 -6.54
C ARG A 176 -19.96 -8.08 -5.30
N LEU A 177 -19.14 -7.14 -4.83
CA LEU A 177 -18.29 -7.32 -3.66
C LEU A 177 -19.08 -7.44 -2.36
N GLU A 178 -20.14 -6.64 -2.18
CA GLU A 178 -21.01 -6.73 -1.00
C GLU A 178 -21.74 -8.07 -0.91
N ARG A 179 -22.18 -8.63 -2.05
CA ARG A 179 -22.77 -9.98 -2.10
C ARG A 179 -21.78 -11.06 -1.67
N LEU A 180 -20.52 -10.94 -2.06
CA LEU A 180 -19.47 -11.88 -1.65
C LEU A 180 -19.19 -11.78 -0.15
N LEU A 181 -19.10 -10.57 0.41
CA LEU A 181 -18.95 -10.36 1.85
C LEU A 181 -20.13 -10.98 2.62
N GLN A 182 -21.38 -10.69 2.23
CA GLN A 182 -22.58 -11.24 2.88
C GLN A 182 -22.60 -12.78 2.84
N SER A 183 -22.27 -13.38 1.69
CA SER A 183 -22.26 -14.84 1.55
C SER A 183 -21.27 -15.55 2.50
N ARG A 184 -20.21 -14.85 2.91
CA ARG A 184 -19.22 -15.37 3.86
C ARG A 184 -19.58 -15.10 5.32
N THR A 185 -20.27 -13.98 5.61
CA THR A 185 -20.73 -13.67 6.97
C THR A 185 -21.87 -14.58 7.43
N TYR A 186 -22.71 -15.08 6.52
CA TYR A 186 -23.85 -15.97 6.83
C TYR A 186 -23.58 -17.46 6.56
N GLY A 187 -22.37 -17.83 6.14
CA GLY A 187 -21.96 -19.21 5.81
C GLY A 187 -21.10 -19.90 6.87
N ALA A 188 -21.03 -19.36 8.09
CA ALA A 188 -20.30 -19.91 9.24
C ALA A 188 -21.25 -20.52 10.28
#